data_AF-A0A6N2JRN9-F1
#
_entry.id   AF-A0A6N2JRN9-F1
#
_cell.length_a   1.000
_cell.length_b   1.000
_cell.length_c   1.000
_cell.angle_alpha   90.00
_cell.angle_beta   90.00
_cell.angle_gamma   90.00
#
_symmetry.space_group_name_H-M   'P 1'
#
loop_
_entity.id
_entity.type
_entity.pdbx_description
1 polymer ?
#
loop_
_entity_poly.entity_id
_entity_poly.type
_entity_poly.pdbx_seq_one_letter_code
_entity_poly.pdbx_strand_id
1 'polypeptide(L)'
;MTAASNNAPVNASAPAPVQTAIAITQAPSEVVVNREIAIAGTADFTQVLQILVTLANDAPVAVQLNATTGTWQVKITAGLPTAMATFLRVRAIGANNQLLAELIVNILVKNPDITLITKQATRFKASPADSGTLPPNGKVEVQAGQTLEVLRYGSVNGHIKVLLKQPIAPMGAFGYFYAPHVDLLAPITLTVKQDTIFKISTAASQSLPFTQKAEVKAGTKLLLDGNFTIAANHVQVKLAQPLAPVGQVGFFFLPHVELSKLGESLDFSNPADVSDIPINGAIATVITDTFLKASSQNASSLSDSQKIMVKAGMTYPISGYASVNGHFRVKFTNAIAPIGNVGFFYERHVSITKNGKQILFDPDMKTLTVRQNTVLKKRPIDARQLAANELAPLNTGEVFGLDSYSLTDIHFQVTLNEDVPPLGKSGFVFAGHVNLQQGNKAIEFTPKRKVLGVPYFSQLDNPRDPFVTCNVTSIAMVLAFHGRRSRNPRQQLEDELYQWVIDRHGRQARTDNSVLQMLYRAYGFGGNFSTTRTWSQIQQEIIANRPVVIGGYFTHGGHIITIIGFDEQGYIVHDPYGNALTGYSQTEGKSLRYPYIYMRDMCGVDGDVWAHFILPK
;
A
#
# COMPACT_ATOMS: atom_id res chain seq x y z
N MET A 1 -52.24 -14.16 -64.93
CA MET A 1 -51.01 -14.88 -65.29
C MET A 1 -50.02 -13.88 -65.88
N THR A 2 -49.01 -13.48 -65.11
CA THR A 2 -47.80 -12.78 -65.60
C THR A 2 -46.64 -13.28 -64.76
N ALA A 3 -45.64 -13.84 -65.44
CA ALA A 3 -44.55 -14.63 -64.88
C ALA A 3 -43.55 -13.78 -64.08
N ALA A 4 -43.17 -14.27 -62.91
CA ALA A 4 -42.09 -13.75 -62.10
C ALA A 4 -40.75 -14.21 -62.67
N SER A 5 -39.85 -13.25 -62.92
CA SER A 5 -38.45 -13.50 -63.28
C SER A 5 -37.64 -13.88 -62.02
N ASN A 6 -37.06 -15.07 -62.05
CA ASN A 6 -36.11 -15.57 -61.06
C ASN A 6 -34.79 -14.78 -61.11
N ASN A 7 -34.50 -14.01 -60.06
CA ASN A 7 -33.14 -13.60 -59.72
C ASN A 7 -32.66 -14.47 -58.56
N ALA A 8 -31.98 -15.57 -58.87
CA ALA A 8 -31.21 -16.32 -57.87
C ALA A 8 -29.94 -15.52 -57.53
N PRO A 9 -29.58 -15.37 -56.25
CA PRO A 9 -28.32 -14.73 -55.87
C PRO A 9 -27.15 -15.61 -56.34
N VAL A 10 -26.20 -15.00 -57.04
CA VAL A 10 -24.91 -15.60 -57.37
C VAL A 10 -24.22 -15.97 -56.05
N ASN A 11 -23.95 -17.26 -55.86
CA ASN A 11 -23.17 -17.78 -54.74
C ASN A 11 -21.73 -17.25 -54.86
N ALA A 12 -21.45 -16.11 -54.25
CA ALA A 12 -20.07 -15.72 -53.96
C ALA A 12 -19.51 -16.73 -52.95
N SER A 13 -18.42 -17.39 -53.30
CA SER A 13 -17.67 -18.25 -52.38
C SER A 13 -17.37 -17.44 -51.12
N ALA A 14 -17.72 -17.97 -49.95
CA ALA A 14 -17.32 -17.35 -48.69
C ALA A 14 -15.79 -17.14 -48.70
N PRO A 15 -15.27 -15.95 -48.33
CA PRO A 15 -13.83 -15.75 -48.25
C PRO A 15 -13.27 -16.78 -47.27
N ALA A 16 -12.22 -17.50 -47.69
CA ALA A 16 -11.50 -18.41 -46.81
C ALA A 16 -11.08 -17.62 -45.54
N PRO A 17 -11.19 -18.21 -44.34
CA PRO A 17 -10.79 -17.53 -43.12
C PRO A 17 -9.35 -17.08 -43.26
N VAL A 18 -9.10 -15.77 -43.09
CA VAL A 18 -7.76 -15.21 -43.05
C VAL A 18 -7.04 -15.90 -41.88
N GLN A 19 -6.16 -16.85 -42.19
CA GLN A 19 -5.40 -17.57 -41.18
C GLN A 19 -4.42 -16.57 -40.55
N THR A 20 -4.72 -16.13 -39.34
CA THR A 20 -3.87 -15.21 -38.57
C THR A 20 -2.48 -15.81 -38.43
N ALA A 21 -1.43 -15.03 -38.77
CA ALA A 21 -0.04 -15.48 -38.76
C ALA A 21 0.41 -16.11 -37.41
N ILE A 22 -0.22 -15.69 -36.31
CA ILE A 22 -0.03 -16.24 -34.96
C ILE A 22 -1.35 -16.15 -34.17
N ALA A 23 -1.58 -17.10 -33.26
CA ALA A 23 -2.71 -17.10 -32.34
C ALA A 23 -2.30 -17.63 -30.96
N ILE A 24 -3.06 -17.27 -29.93
CA ILE A 24 -2.91 -17.78 -28.56
C ILE A 24 -4.01 -18.81 -28.32
N THR A 25 -3.62 -20.02 -27.94
CA THR A 25 -4.55 -21.14 -27.70
C THR A 25 -4.71 -21.44 -26.22
N GLN A 26 -3.72 -21.08 -25.39
CA GLN A 26 -3.76 -21.25 -23.94
C GLN A 26 -3.05 -20.08 -23.25
N ALA A 27 -3.76 -19.41 -22.35
CA ALA A 27 -3.18 -18.43 -21.44
C ALA A 27 -4.04 -18.29 -20.18
N PRO A 28 -3.45 -18.20 -18.97
CA PRO A 28 -4.20 -17.94 -17.76
C PRO A 28 -4.64 -16.46 -17.69
N SER A 29 -5.88 -16.22 -17.30
CA SER A 29 -6.35 -14.86 -16.96
C SER A 29 -5.93 -14.43 -15.55
N GLU A 30 -5.70 -15.40 -14.66
CA GLU A 30 -5.28 -15.17 -13.27
C GLU A 30 -4.23 -16.19 -12.85
N VAL A 31 -3.22 -15.74 -12.11
CA VAL A 31 -2.17 -16.59 -11.53
C VAL A 31 -1.84 -16.12 -10.11
N VAL A 32 -1.27 -16.99 -9.29
CA VAL A 32 -0.79 -16.61 -7.95
C VAL A 32 0.68 -16.16 -8.06
N VAL A 33 1.10 -15.21 -7.22
CA VAL A 33 2.50 -14.78 -7.14
C VAL A 33 3.46 -15.99 -7.03
N ASN A 34 4.57 -15.92 -7.77
CA ASN A 34 5.62 -16.94 -7.83
C ASN A 34 5.15 -18.37 -8.21
N ARG A 35 4.02 -18.49 -8.94
CA ARG A 35 3.58 -19.76 -9.53
C ARG A 35 3.90 -19.81 -11.03
N GLU A 36 4.18 -21.01 -11.53
CA GLU A 36 4.49 -21.24 -12.94
C GLU A 36 3.38 -20.67 -13.83
N ILE A 37 3.79 -19.94 -14.87
CA ILE A 37 2.90 -19.42 -15.90
C ILE A 37 3.22 -20.16 -17.20
N ALA A 38 2.21 -20.75 -17.82
CA ALA A 38 2.33 -21.42 -19.11
C ALA A 38 1.41 -20.75 -20.13
N ILE A 39 1.96 -20.40 -21.29
CA ILE A 39 1.24 -19.82 -22.42
C ILE A 39 1.59 -20.61 -23.67
N ALA A 40 0.60 -20.91 -24.50
CA ALA A 40 0.81 -21.61 -25.76
C ALA A 40 -0.09 -21.04 -26.86
N GLY A 41 0.32 -21.32 -28.09
CA GLY A 41 -0.37 -20.85 -29.27
C GLY A 41 0.02 -21.61 -30.53
N THR A 42 -0.55 -21.18 -31.65
CA THR A 42 -0.21 -21.65 -32.99
C THR A 42 0.40 -20.52 -33.81
N ALA A 43 1.19 -20.87 -34.82
CA ALA A 43 1.74 -19.92 -35.79
C ALA A 43 1.88 -20.57 -37.16
N ASP A 44 1.74 -19.77 -38.21
CA ASP A 44 2.09 -20.17 -39.57
C ASP A 44 3.60 -19.93 -39.78
N PHE A 45 4.40 -20.97 -39.58
CA PHE A 45 5.85 -20.89 -39.73
C PHE A 45 6.32 -20.77 -41.19
N THR A 46 5.43 -20.74 -42.17
CA THR A 46 5.78 -20.34 -43.55
C THR A 46 5.95 -18.82 -43.66
N GLN A 47 5.32 -18.06 -42.75
CA GLN A 47 5.36 -16.59 -42.70
C GLN A 47 6.11 -16.08 -41.47
N VAL A 48 5.90 -16.70 -40.30
CA VAL A 48 6.49 -16.31 -39.02
C VAL A 48 7.87 -16.95 -38.88
N LEU A 49 8.92 -16.13 -39.00
CA LEU A 49 10.31 -16.56 -38.85
C LEU A 49 10.78 -16.52 -37.40
N GLN A 50 10.18 -15.64 -36.57
CA GLN A 50 10.53 -15.52 -35.16
C GLN A 50 9.31 -15.14 -34.32
N ILE A 51 9.22 -15.72 -33.13
CA ILE A 51 8.24 -15.35 -32.10
C ILE A 51 9.02 -14.77 -30.92
N LEU A 52 8.70 -13.55 -30.54
CA LEU A 52 9.28 -12.85 -29.39
C LEU A 52 8.22 -12.71 -28.32
N VAL A 53 8.52 -13.21 -27.11
CA VAL A 53 7.66 -13.02 -25.94
C VAL A 53 8.41 -12.21 -24.90
N THR A 54 7.82 -11.10 -24.48
CA THR A 54 8.39 -10.23 -23.44
C THR A 54 7.39 -9.97 -22.32
N LEU A 55 7.91 -9.77 -21.11
CA LEU A 55 7.16 -9.23 -19.98
C LEU A 55 6.85 -7.73 -20.21
N ALA A 56 6.01 -7.14 -19.35
CA ALA A 56 5.66 -5.72 -19.40
C ALA A 56 6.87 -4.77 -19.28
N ASN A 57 7.97 -5.22 -18.68
CA ASN A 57 9.24 -4.49 -18.59
C ASN A 57 10.21 -4.81 -19.75
N ASP A 58 9.70 -5.36 -20.85
CA ASP A 58 10.43 -5.81 -22.04
C ASP A 58 11.47 -6.92 -21.81
N ALA A 59 11.52 -7.53 -20.62
CA ALA A 59 12.39 -8.68 -20.37
C ALA A 59 11.95 -9.89 -21.23
N PRO A 60 12.88 -10.51 -21.98
CA PRO A 60 12.55 -11.62 -22.87
C PRO A 60 12.23 -12.89 -22.09
N VAL A 61 11.28 -13.67 -22.62
CA VAL A 61 10.94 -15.00 -22.11
C VAL A 61 11.24 -16.03 -23.20
N ALA A 62 11.91 -17.12 -22.83
CA ALA A 62 12.29 -18.16 -23.77
C ALA A 62 11.06 -18.83 -24.40
N VAL A 63 11.04 -18.86 -25.74
CA VAL A 63 9.98 -19.48 -26.54
C VAL A 63 10.46 -20.84 -27.04
N GLN A 64 9.63 -21.86 -26.89
CA GLN A 64 9.85 -23.19 -27.47
C GLN A 64 8.92 -23.37 -28.66
N LEU A 65 9.47 -23.82 -29.79
CA LEU A 65 8.75 -23.97 -31.05
C LEU A 65 8.64 -25.46 -31.42
N ASN A 66 7.51 -25.85 -32.01
CA ASN A 66 7.34 -27.12 -32.67
C ASN A 66 6.82 -26.88 -34.09
N ALA A 67 7.74 -26.86 -35.05
CA ALA A 67 7.45 -26.58 -36.45
C ALA A 67 6.55 -27.65 -37.09
N THR A 68 6.66 -28.92 -36.67
CA THR A 68 5.86 -30.03 -37.19
C THR A 68 4.38 -29.89 -36.86
N THR A 69 4.06 -29.34 -35.69
CA THR A 69 2.68 -29.13 -35.24
C THR A 69 2.21 -27.68 -35.35
N GLY A 70 3.05 -26.77 -35.86
CA GLY A 70 2.72 -25.35 -35.99
C GLY A 70 2.48 -24.65 -34.65
N THR A 71 3.09 -25.12 -33.56
CA THR A 71 2.82 -24.63 -32.19
C THR A 71 4.02 -23.97 -31.54
N TRP A 72 3.73 -23.08 -30.59
CA TRP A 72 4.73 -22.44 -29.74
C TRP A 72 4.26 -22.44 -28.28
N GLN A 73 5.22 -22.44 -27.36
CA GLN A 73 4.93 -22.37 -25.92
C GLN A 73 5.98 -21.55 -25.17
N VAL A 74 5.56 -20.96 -24.07
CA VAL A 74 6.37 -20.22 -23.11
C VAL A 74 6.06 -20.72 -21.71
N LYS A 75 7.11 -20.87 -20.89
CA LYS A 75 6.99 -21.16 -19.46
C LYS A 75 7.81 -20.17 -18.65
N ILE A 76 7.18 -19.59 -17.63
CA ILE A 76 7.83 -18.78 -16.60
C ILE A 76 7.81 -19.58 -15.31
N THR A 77 8.78 -20.46 -15.12
CA THR A 77 8.79 -21.42 -14.00
C THR A 77 8.81 -20.74 -12.63
N ALA A 78 9.51 -19.61 -12.49
CA ALA A 78 9.54 -18.84 -11.25
C ALA A 78 8.25 -18.04 -10.98
N GLY A 79 7.36 -17.90 -11.98
CA GLY A 79 6.20 -17.02 -11.91
C GLY A 79 6.55 -15.54 -11.87
N LEU A 80 5.58 -14.72 -11.44
CA LEU A 80 5.74 -13.28 -11.27
C LEU A 80 5.68 -12.90 -9.77
N PRO A 81 6.61 -12.06 -9.28
CA PRO A 81 6.81 -11.87 -7.83
C PRO A 81 5.88 -10.85 -7.20
N THR A 82 5.10 -10.11 -7.98
CA THR A 82 4.27 -9.01 -7.49
C THR A 82 2.83 -9.25 -7.88
N ALA A 83 1.93 -9.16 -6.90
CA ALA A 83 0.50 -9.19 -7.15
C ALA A 83 0.10 -7.88 -7.84
N MET A 84 -0.22 -7.96 -9.12
CA MET A 84 -0.62 -6.84 -9.97
C MET A 84 -1.28 -7.37 -11.25
N ALA A 85 -2.08 -6.52 -11.90
CA ALA A 85 -2.37 -6.72 -13.31
C ALA A 85 -1.08 -6.46 -14.11
N THR A 86 -0.76 -7.37 -15.02
CA THR A 86 0.40 -7.29 -15.90
C THR A 86 0.06 -7.95 -17.23
N PHE A 87 0.97 -7.92 -18.18
CA PHE A 87 0.77 -8.57 -19.46
C PHE A 87 2.07 -9.14 -20.03
N LEU A 88 1.89 -10.07 -20.97
CA LEU A 88 2.95 -10.48 -21.89
C LEU A 88 2.65 -9.98 -23.28
N ARG A 89 3.68 -9.50 -23.96
CA ARG A 89 3.63 -9.11 -25.37
C ARG A 89 4.20 -10.25 -26.21
N VAL A 90 3.41 -10.74 -27.17
CA VAL A 90 3.78 -11.78 -28.12
C VAL A 90 3.87 -11.13 -29.50
N ARG A 91 5.06 -11.10 -30.11
CA ARG A 91 5.29 -10.52 -31.43
C ARG A 91 5.71 -11.61 -32.42
N ALA A 92 5.02 -11.66 -33.56
CA ALA A 92 5.40 -12.49 -34.70
C ALA A 92 6.18 -11.63 -35.71
N ILE A 93 7.39 -12.06 -36.04
CA ILE A 93 8.30 -11.38 -36.95
C ILE A 93 8.48 -12.23 -38.21
N GLY A 94 8.31 -11.59 -39.37
CA GLY A 94 8.49 -12.19 -40.69
C GLY A 94 9.82 -11.83 -41.35
N ALA A 95 9.91 -12.03 -42.65
CA ALA A 95 11.07 -11.63 -43.45
C ALA A 95 11.37 -10.14 -43.32
N ASN A 96 12.64 -9.76 -43.50
CA ASN A 96 13.10 -8.37 -43.40
C ASN A 96 12.77 -7.69 -42.04
N ASN A 97 12.62 -8.47 -40.97
CA ASN A 97 12.26 -8.00 -39.63
C ASN A 97 10.89 -7.30 -39.54
N GLN A 98 9.98 -7.63 -40.46
CA GLN A 98 8.63 -7.08 -40.47
C GLN A 98 7.81 -7.62 -39.29
N LEU A 99 7.19 -6.73 -38.51
CA LEU A 99 6.20 -7.12 -37.50
C LEU A 99 4.91 -7.57 -38.21
N LEU A 100 4.60 -8.86 -38.14
CA LEU A 100 3.41 -9.45 -38.75
C LEU A 100 2.19 -9.35 -37.84
N ALA A 101 2.39 -9.50 -36.52
CA ALA A 101 1.35 -9.38 -35.52
C ALA A 101 1.93 -9.11 -34.13
N GLU A 102 1.16 -8.42 -33.30
CA GLU A 102 1.42 -8.26 -31.88
C GLU A 102 0.15 -8.62 -31.10
N LEU A 103 0.28 -9.53 -30.13
CA LEU A 103 -0.79 -9.98 -29.25
C LEU A 103 -0.42 -9.70 -27.80
N ILE A 104 -1.43 -9.35 -26.99
CA ILE A 104 -1.26 -9.06 -25.56
C ILE A 104 -2.00 -10.12 -24.75
N VAL A 105 -1.27 -10.78 -23.84
CA VAL A 105 -1.84 -11.68 -22.83
C VAL A 105 -1.93 -10.94 -21.51
N ASN A 106 -3.14 -10.52 -21.14
CA ASN A 106 -3.37 -9.90 -19.83
C ASN A 106 -3.43 -10.99 -18.74
N ILE A 107 -2.70 -10.77 -17.65
CA ILE A 107 -2.64 -11.67 -16.50
C ILE A 107 -2.85 -10.87 -15.23
N LEU A 108 -3.80 -11.30 -14.39
CA LEU A 108 -3.92 -10.82 -13.02
C LEU A 108 -3.11 -11.71 -12.08
N VAL A 109 -2.01 -11.19 -11.55
CA VAL A 109 -1.23 -11.86 -10.50
C VAL A 109 -1.85 -11.54 -9.15
N LYS A 110 -2.32 -12.56 -8.43
CA LYS A 110 -2.97 -12.44 -7.12
C LYS A 110 -2.04 -12.87 -6.00
N ASN A 111 -2.27 -12.32 -4.82
CA ASN A 111 -1.74 -12.91 -3.61
C ASN A 111 -2.41 -14.28 -3.39
N PRO A 112 -1.71 -15.26 -2.79
CA PRO A 112 -2.30 -16.53 -2.41
C PRO A 112 -3.43 -16.32 -1.40
N ASP A 113 -4.46 -17.16 -1.49
CA ASP A 113 -5.56 -17.15 -0.53
C ASP A 113 -5.06 -17.50 0.87
N ILE A 114 -5.59 -16.79 1.86
CA ILE A 114 -5.34 -17.06 3.27
C ILE A 114 -6.60 -17.67 3.84
N THR A 115 -6.44 -18.80 4.51
CA THR A 115 -7.57 -19.54 5.03
C THR A 115 -7.41 -19.75 6.52
N LEU A 116 -8.43 -19.41 7.29
CA LEU A 116 -8.52 -19.77 8.70
C LEU A 116 -9.54 -20.89 8.87
N ILE A 117 -9.13 -21.98 9.50
CA ILE A 117 -9.97 -23.13 9.81
C ILE A 117 -10.19 -23.17 11.31
N THR A 118 -11.43 -23.26 11.77
CA THR A 118 -11.73 -23.49 13.19
C THR A 118 -11.56 -24.97 13.53
N LYS A 119 -10.59 -25.32 14.38
CA LYS A 119 -10.38 -26.71 14.86
C LYS A 119 -11.48 -27.17 15.82
N GLN A 120 -12.02 -26.23 16.58
CA GLN A 120 -13.10 -26.45 17.54
C GLN A 120 -13.98 -25.21 17.61
N ALA A 121 -15.18 -25.34 18.19
CA ALA A 121 -16.07 -24.22 18.41
C ALA A 121 -15.35 -23.13 19.24
N THR A 122 -15.43 -21.90 18.77
CA THR A 122 -14.69 -20.77 19.34
C THR A 122 -15.49 -19.48 19.20
N ARG A 123 -15.00 -18.39 19.77
CA ARG A 123 -15.62 -17.08 19.61
C ARG A 123 -14.75 -16.18 18.75
N PHE A 124 -15.37 -15.55 17.76
CA PHE A 124 -14.83 -14.42 17.04
C PHE A 124 -15.21 -13.15 17.80
N LYS A 125 -14.22 -12.39 18.26
CA LYS A 125 -14.39 -11.34 19.27
C LYS A 125 -13.96 -9.97 18.76
N ALA A 126 -14.45 -8.92 19.41
CA ALA A 126 -14.04 -7.54 19.16
C ALA A 126 -12.63 -7.21 19.68
N SER A 127 -12.13 -8.00 20.64
CA SER A 127 -10.83 -7.84 21.28
C SER A 127 -10.30 -9.18 21.82
N PRO A 128 -9.02 -9.28 22.23
CA PRO A 128 -8.48 -10.50 22.85
C PRO A 128 -8.91 -10.70 24.31
N ALA A 129 -9.72 -9.80 24.88
CA ALA A 129 -10.23 -9.92 26.26
C ALA A 129 -11.03 -11.21 26.48
N ASP A 130 -11.19 -11.62 27.74
CA ASP A 130 -12.00 -12.78 28.10
C ASP A 130 -13.40 -12.67 27.48
N SER A 131 -13.87 -13.76 26.88
CA SER A 131 -15.19 -13.82 26.27
C SER A 131 -16.32 -13.49 27.24
N GLY A 132 -16.14 -13.78 28.54
CA GLY A 132 -17.11 -13.48 29.60
C GLY A 132 -17.30 -11.99 29.86
N THR A 133 -16.28 -11.16 29.58
CA THR A 133 -16.30 -9.72 29.86
C THR A 133 -16.80 -8.88 28.68
N LEU A 134 -16.92 -9.49 27.49
CA LEU A 134 -17.36 -8.81 26.28
C LEU A 134 -18.89 -8.74 26.17
N PRO A 135 -19.45 -7.61 25.71
CA PRO A 135 -20.89 -7.47 25.49
C PRO A 135 -21.37 -8.42 24.36
N PRO A 136 -22.68 -8.72 24.28
CA PRO A 136 -23.22 -9.64 23.27
C PRO A 136 -22.89 -9.26 21.81
N ASN A 137 -22.80 -7.97 21.50
CA ASN A 137 -22.40 -7.47 20.18
C ASN A 137 -20.87 -7.45 19.94
N GLY A 138 -20.09 -7.75 20.97
CA GLY A 138 -18.62 -7.82 20.91
C GLY A 138 -18.07 -9.24 20.75
N LYS A 139 -18.94 -10.24 20.53
CA LYS A 139 -18.56 -11.63 20.30
C LYS A 139 -19.60 -12.38 19.48
N VAL A 140 -19.16 -13.30 18.63
CA VAL A 140 -20.02 -14.26 17.92
C VAL A 140 -19.40 -15.66 18.02
N GLU A 141 -20.25 -16.67 18.17
CA GLU A 141 -19.80 -18.05 18.16
C GLU A 141 -19.56 -18.52 16.72
N VAL A 142 -18.45 -19.24 16.52
CA VAL A 142 -18.05 -19.80 15.24
C VAL A 142 -17.82 -21.29 15.46
N GLN A 143 -18.58 -22.11 14.73
CA GLN A 143 -18.57 -23.56 14.90
C GLN A 143 -17.25 -24.19 14.43
N ALA A 144 -16.93 -25.38 14.92
CA ALA A 144 -15.79 -26.16 14.46
C ALA A 144 -15.92 -26.51 12.97
N GLY A 145 -14.80 -26.64 12.26
CA GLY A 145 -14.72 -27.01 10.85
C GLY A 145 -15.05 -25.88 9.87
N GLN A 146 -15.33 -24.66 10.33
CA GLN A 146 -15.58 -23.54 9.43
C GLN A 146 -14.28 -23.08 8.77
N THR A 147 -14.37 -22.87 7.46
CA THR A 147 -13.29 -22.35 6.62
C THR A 147 -13.61 -20.91 6.28
N LEU A 148 -12.75 -19.98 6.73
CA LEU A 148 -12.94 -18.55 6.56
C LEU A 148 -11.83 -17.99 5.67
N GLU A 149 -12.22 -17.29 4.61
CA GLU A 149 -11.27 -16.55 3.78
C GLU A 149 -10.81 -15.30 4.53
N VAL A 150 -9.49 -15.16 4.65
CA VAL A 150 -8.83 -14.09 5.38
C VAL A 150 -8.13 -13.17 4.38
N LEU A 151 -8.35 -11.87 4.49
CA LEU A 151 -7.65 -10.85 3.72
C LEU A 151 -6.33 -10.44 4.39
N ARG A 152 -6.34 -10.36 5.73
CA ARG A 152 -5.18 -10.00 6.56
C ARG A 152 -5.26 -10.71 7.91
N TYR A 153 -4.13 -10.99 8.52
CA TYR A 153 -4.09 -11.53 9.88
C TYR A 153 -2.89 -11.00 10.67
N GLY A 154 -2.90 -11.27 11.98
CA GLY A 154 -1.75 -11.14 12.85
C GLY A 154 -1.99 -11.90 14.15
N SER A 155 -1.06 -11.80 15.08
CA SER A 155 -1.18 -12.41 16.41
C SER A 155 -1.08 -11.38 17.53
N VAL A 156 -1.83 -11.58 18.61
CA VAL A 156 -1.75 -10.77 19.83
C VAL A 156 -2.31 -11.55 21.02
N ASN A 157 -1.62 -11.57 22.16
CA ASN A 157 -2.11 -12.14 23.43
C ASN A 157 -2.76 -13.53 23.29
N GLY A 158 -2.12 -14.45 22.57
CA GLY A 158 -2.64 -15.81 22.35
C GLY A 158 -3.84 -15.90 21.41
N HIS A 159 -4.15 -14.84 20.66
CA HIS A 159 -5.22 -14.77 19.68
C HIS A 159 -4.68 -14.48 18.28
N ILE A 160 -5.38 -14.97 17.25
CA ILE A 160 -5.19 -14.58 15.87
C ILE A 160 -6.20 -13.47 15.55
N LYS A 161 -5.71 -12.27 15.24
CA LYS A 161 -6.55 -11.18 14.72
C LYS A 161 -6.66 -11.34 13.22
N VAL A 162 -7.85 -11.18 12.66
CA VAL A 162 -8.09 -11.34 11.22
C VAL A 162 -8.99 -10.24 10.68
N LEU A 163 -8.77 -9.91 9.41
CA LEU A 163 -9.74 -9.25 8.55
C LEU A 163 -10.25 -10.32 7.59
N LEU A 164 -11.51 -10.73 7.75
CA LEU A 164 -12.19 -11.68 6.91
C LEU A 164 -12.64 -11.04 5.60
N LYS A 165 -12.67 -11.84 4.53
CA LYS A 165 -13.25 -11.42 3.24
C LYS A 165 -14.76 -11.30 3.33
N GLN A 166 -15.41 -12.20 4.06
CA GLN A 166 -16.83 -12.17 4.35
C GLN A 166 -17.05 -11.83 5.84
N PRO A 167 -17.83 -10.78 6.16
CA PRO A 167 -18.11 -10.41 7.55
C PRO A 167 -18.98 -11.44 8.27
N ILE A 168 -18.76 -11.62 9.57
CA ILE A 168 -19.59 -12.45 10.45
C ILE A 168 -20.40 -11.52 11.36
N ALA A 169 -21.73 -11.50 11.22
CA ALA A 169 -22.59 -10.68 12.08
C ALA A 169 -22.64 -11.23 13.52
N PRO A 170 -22.72 -10.37 14.57
CA PRO A 170 -22.73 -8.91 14.52
C PRO A 170 -21.33 -8.28 14.40
N MET A 171 -20.26 -9.08 14.39
CA MET A 171 -18.89 -8.59 14.53
C MET A 171 -18.33 -7.86 13.29
N GLY A 172 -18.88 -8.13 12.11
CA GLY A 172 -18.35 -7.60 10.87
C GLY A 172 -17.12 -8.38 10.40
N ALA A 173 -16.27 -7.74 9.60
CA ALA A 173 -15.14 -8.40 8.95
C ALA A 173 -13.89 -8.49 9.83
N PHE A 174 -13.75 -7.67 10.87
CA PHE A 174 -12.56 -7.61 11.70
C PHE A 174 -12.80 -8.17 13.11
N GLY A 175 -11.87 -8.96 13.63
CA GLY A 175 -11.97 -9.49 14.98
C GLY A 175 -10.87 -10.49 15.33
N TYR A 176 -11.06 -11.21 16.43
CA TYR A 176 -10.04 -12.05 17.06
C TYR A 176 -10.56 -13.47 17.30
N PHE A 177 -9.78 -14.47 16.90
CA PHE A 177 -9.96 -15.88 17.27
C PHE A 177 -8.95 -16.29 18.32
N TYR A 178 -9.34 -17.15 19.26
CA TYR A 178 -8.37 -17.75 20.18
C TYR A 178 -7.45 -18.71 19.42
N ALA A 179 -6.14 -18.47 19.45
CA ALA A 179 -5.19 -19.11 18.54
C ALA A 179 -5.15 -20.64 18.65
N PRO A 180 -5.22 -21.26 19.84
CA PRO A 180 -5.30 -22.71 19.96
C PRO A 180 -6.51 -23.34 19.28
N HIS A 181 -7.59 -22.60 19.03
CA HIS A 181 -8.82 -23.13 18.43
C HIS A 181 -8.87 -23.02 16.91
N VAL A 182 -7.86 -22.42 16.28
CA VAL A 182 -7.87 -22.16 14.84
C VAL A 182 -6.55 -22.57 14.21
N ASP A 183 -6.59 -22.96 12.95
CA ASP A 183 -5.43 -23.13 12.10
C ASP A 183 -5.48 -22.04 11.03
N LEU A 184 -4.38 -21.32 10.89
CA LEU A 184 -4.23 -20.31 9.86
C LEU A 184 -3.27 -20.83 8.79
N LEU A 185 -3.81 -21.05 7.60
CA LEU A 185 -3.10 -21.48 6.41
C LEU A 185 -2.77 -20.24 5.59
N ALA A 186 -1.53 -19.79 5.73
CA ALA A 186 -0.95 -18.69 4.96
C ALA A 186 0.44 -19.10 4.45
N PRO A 187 0.79 -18.79 3.20
CA PRO A 187 2.12 -19.09 2.70
C PRO A 187 3.17 -18.20 3.37
N ILE A 188 4.28 -18.83 3.73
CA ILE A 188 5.41 -18.16 4.37
C ILE A 188 6.31 -17.61 3.27
N THR A 189 6.69 -16.34 3.38
CA THR A 189 7.69 -15.75 2.48
C THR A 189 9.03 -15.73 3.20
N LEU A 190 10.04 -16.36 2.59
CA LEU A 190 11.43 -16.26 2.98
C LEU A 190 12.10 -15.15 2.14
N THR A 191 12.57 -14.10 2.78
CA THR A 191 13.38 -13.03 2.17
C THR A 191 14.85 -13.27 2.47
N VAL A 192 15.69 -13.26 1.45
CA VAL A 192 17.15 -13.32 1.61
C VAL A 192 17.67 -11.91 1.89
N LYS A 193 18.19 -11.66 3.09
CA LYS A 193 18.74 -10.36 3.52
C LYS A 193 20.17 -10.13 3.04
N GLN A 194 20.91 -11.22 2.83
CA GLN A 194 22.30 -11.22 2.41
C GLN A 194 22.55 -12.41 1.49
N ASP A 195 23.42 -12.26 0.48
CA ASP A 195 23.86 -13.36 -0.38
C ASP A 195 24.17 -14.60 0.45
N THR A 196 23.55 -15.72 0.08
CA THR A 196 23.59 -16.94 0.87
C THR A 196 23.56 -18.18 -0.01
N ILE A 197 23.71 -19.33 0.63
CA ILE A 197 23.69 -20.63 -0.02
C ILE A 197 22.49 -21.41 0.49
N PHE A 198 21.62 -21.80 -0.44
CA PHE A 198 20.63 -22.85 -0.20
C PHE A 198 21.29 -24.21 -0.40
N LYS A 199 21.14 -25.13 0.54
CA LYS A 199 21.90 -26.40 0.55
C LYS A 199 21.08 -27.57 1.07
N ILE A 200 21.44 -28.79 0.70
CA ILE A 200 20.76 -30.03 1.12
C ILE A 200 20.95 -30.35 2.61
N SER A 201 22.01 -29.86 3.26
CA SER A 201 22.32 -30.14 4.67
C SER A 201 22.90 -28.93 5.40
N THR A 202 23.12 -29.04 6.72
CA THR A 202 23.71 -27.96 7.53
C THR A 202 25.25 -27.88 7.42
N ALA A 203 25.90 -28.78 6.69
CA ALA A 203 27.36 -28.80 6.51
C ALA A 203 27.92 -27.49 5.92
N ALA A 204 29.20 -27.20 6.14
CA ALA A 204 29.84 -25.99 5.61
C ALA A 204 29.74 -25.94 4.07
N SER A 205 29.43 -24.77 3.49
CA SER A 205 29.22 -24.66 2.04
C SER A 205 30.44 -25.05 1.21
N GLN A 206 31.64 -24.98 1.79
CA GLN A 206 32.92 -25.38 1.18
C GLN A 206 33.05 -26.91 1.08
N SER A 207 32.43 -27.68 1.97
CA SER A 207 32.47 -29.14 1.96
C SER A 207 31.36 -29.78 1.10
N LEU A 208 30.45 -28.97 0.54
CA LEU A 208 29.36 -29.46 -0.32
C LEU A 208 29.71 -29.31 -1.81
N PRO A 209 29.48 -30.35 -2.65
CA PRO A 209 29.66 -30.27 -4.09
C PRO A 209 28.64 -29.30 -4.71
N PHE A 210 28.93 -28.78 -5.90
CA PHE A 210 28.06 -27.80 -6.58
C PHE A 210 26.65 -28.33 -6.84
N THR A 211 26.47 -29.64 -7.02
CA THR A 211 25.16 -30.29 -7.18
C THR A 211 24.29 -30.27 -5.91
N GLN A 212 24.87 -29.88 -4.78
CA GLN A 212 24.22 -29.87 -3.47
C GLN A 212 24.06 -28.47 -2.88
N LYS A 213 24.33 -27.43 -3.67
CA LYS A 213 24.22 -26.04 -3.22
C LYS A 213 23.80 -25.11 -4.36
N ALA A 214 22.98 -24.12 -4.03
CA ALA A 214 22.55 -23.05 -4.92
C ALA A 214 22.86 -21.70 -4.27
N GLU A 215 23.50 -20.80 -5.00
CA GLU A 215 23.64 -19.41 -4.57
C GLU A 215 22.30 -18.69 -4.68
N VAL A 216 21.95 -17.92 -3.66
CA VAL A 216 20.73 -17.12 -3.64
C VAL A 216 21.09 -15.70 -3.21
N LYS A 217 20.76 -14.74 -4.07
CA LYS A 217 21.15 -13.33 -3.88
C LYS A 217 20.28 -12.60 -2.87
N ALA A 218 20.87 -11.63 -2.17
CA ALA A 218 20.16 -10.68 -1.33
C ALA A 218 18.98 -10.04 -2.10
N GLY A 219 17.87 -9.83 -1.40
CA GLY A 219 16.60 -9.35 -1.95
C GLY A 219 15.70 -10.44 -2.54
N THR A 220 16.19 -11.67 -2.73
CA THR A 220 15.39 -12.79 -3.27
C THR A 220 14.27 -13.15 -2.30
N LYS A 221 13.04 -13.26 -2.81
CA LYS A 221 11.85 -13.68 -2.03
C LYS A 221 11.34 -15.02 -2.53
N LEU A 222 11.21 -15.98 -1.63
CA LEU A 222 10.81 -17.34 -1.92
C LEU A 222 9.56 -17.69 -1.12
N LEU A 223 8.57 -18.30 -1.77
CA LEU A 223 7.42 -18.84 -1.05
C LEU A 223 7.75 -20.24 -0.53
N LEU A 224 7.36 -20.51 0.71
CA LEU A 224 7.41 -21.85 1.27
C LEU A 224 6.13 -22.61 0.96
N ASP A 225 6.28 -23.90 0.67
CA ASP A 225 5.22 -24.89 0.56
C ASP A 225 5.17 -25.70 1.87
N GLY A 226 4.63 -25.06 2.92
CA GLY A 226 4.49 -25.66 4.24
C GLY A 226 5.29 -24.94 5.33
N ASN A 227 5.51 -25.65 6.45
CA ASN A 227 6.23 -25.14 7.61
C ASN A 227 7.75 -25.19 7.42
N PHE A 228 8.48 -24.57 8.35
CA PHE A 228 9.93 -24.60 8.44
C PHE A 228 10.36 -25.16 9.80
N THR A 229 11.59 -25.66 9.89
CA THR A 229 12.22 -26.03 11.16
C THR A 229 13.55 -25.29 11.29
N ILE A 230 13.99 -25.05 12.53
CA ILE A 230 15.27 -24.40 12.81
C ILE A 230 16.15 -25.37 13.58
N ALA A 231 17.37 -25.60 13.07
CA ALA A 231 18.38 -26.42 13.72
C ALA A 231 19.78 -25.93 13.34
N ALA A 232 20.71 -25.92 14.30
CA ALA A 232 22.12 -25.61 14.08
C ALA A 232 22.36 -24.32 13.26
N ASN A 233 21.71 -23.21 13.61
CA ASN A 233 21.76 -21.91 12.91
C ASN A 233 21.33 -21.94 11.44
N HIS A 234 20.53 -22.93 11.06
CA HIS A 234 19.93 -23.01 9.74
C HIS A 234 18.42 -23.14 9.85
N VAL A 235 17.73 -22.64 8.82
CA VAL A 235 16.30 -22.89 8.63
C VAL A 235 16.14 -23.92 7.52
N GLN A 236 15.52 -25.05 7.84
CA GLN A 236 15.06 -26.01 6.83
C GLN A 236 13.71 -25.55 6.31
N VAL A 237 13.58 -25.51 4.99
CA VAL A 237 12.34 -25.10 4.32
C VAL A 237 12.00 -26.08 3.20
N LYS A 238 10.72 -26.15 2.87
CA LYS A 238 10.24 -26.65 1.58
C LYS A 238 9.80 -25.44 0.76
N LEU A 239 10.47 -25.18 -0.35
CA LEU A 239 10.14 -24.11 -1.29
C LEU A 239 8.98 -24.54 -2.18
N ALA A 240 8.09 -23.59 -2.48
CA ALA A 240 7.01 -23.78 -3.43
C ALA A 240 7.52 -24.01 -4.86
N GLN A 241 8.71 -23.47 -5.18
CA GLN A 241 9.43 -23.73 -6.42
C GLN A 241 10.82 -24.31 -6.11
N PRO A 242 11.25 -25.39 -6.79
CA PRO A 242 12.58 -25.95 -6.58
C PRO A 242 13.66 -24.95 -6.99
N LEU A 243 14.73 -24.87 -6.20
CA LEU A 243 15.96 -24.20 -6.61
C LEU A 243 16.97 -25.24 -7.08
N ALA A 244 17.26 -25.25 -8.38
CA ALA A 244 18.31 -26.11 -8.92
C ALA A 244 19.69 -25.67 -8.37
N PRO A 245 20.59 -26.62 -8.04
CA PRO A 245 20.45 -28.07 -8.16
C PRO A 245 19.84 -28.78 -6.93
N VAL A 246 19.53 -28.04 -5.86
CA VAL A 246 19.12 -28.59 -4.56
C VAL A 246 17.70 -29.18 -4.57
N GLY A 247 16.77 -28.57 -5.30
CA GLY A 247 15.35 -28.96 -5.32
C GLY A 247 14.49 -28.11 -4.39
N GLN A 248 13.35 -28.65 -3.94
CA GLN A 248 12.40 -27.90 -3.09
C GLN A 248 12.80 -27.89 -1.61
N VAL A 249 13.41 -28.96 -1.11
CA VAL A 249 13.74 -29.08 0.32
C VAL A 249 15.21 -28.79 0.54
N GLY A 250 15.51 -27.90 1.47
CA GLY A 250 16.88 -27.55 1.81
C GLY A 250 16.97 -26.56 2.96
N PHE A 251 18.18 -26.05 3.18
CA PHE A 251 18.56 -25.25 4.32
C PHE A 251 19.12 -23.91 3.89
N PHE A 252 18.67 -22.84 4.53
CA PHE A 252 19.32 -21.52 4.50
C PHE A 252 20.06 -21.26 5.80
N PHE A 253 21.16 -20.51 5.72
CA PHE A 253 21.81 -19.98 6.92
C PHE A 253 20.90 -18.93 7.57
N LEU A 254 20.51 -19.17 8.82
CA LEU A 254 19.45 -18.44 9.50
C LEU A 254 19.69 -16.91 9.58
N PRO A 255 20.90 -16.40 9.89
CA PRO A 255 21.16 -14.96 9.91
C PRO A 255 20.95 -14.23 8.58
N HIS A 256 21.07 -14.92 7.45
CA HIS A 256 20.98 -14.32 6.11
C HIS A 256 19.55 -14.22 5.59
N VAL A 257 18.56 -14.73 6.32
CA VAL A 257 17.18 -14.82 5.84
C VAL A 257 16.19 -14.29 6.86
N GLU A 258 15.03 -13.90 6.38
CA GLU A 258 13.90 -13.43 7.18
C GLU A 258 12.66 -14.21 6.73
N LEU A 259 11.89 -14.71 7.69
CA LEU A 259 10.61 -15.33 7.40
C LEU A 259 9.50 -14.35 7.75
N SER A 260 8.59 -14.14 6.81
CA SER A 260 7.43 -13.29 7.02
C SER A 260 6.15 -14.05 6.69
N LYS A 261 5.12 -13.76 7.47
CA LYS A 261 3.77 -14.28 7.32
C LYS A 261 2.88 -13.07 7.11
N LEU A 262 2.61 -12.74 5.84
CA LEU A 262 1.64 -11.72 5.39
C LEU A 262 1.51 -10.45 6.27
N GLY A 263 2.66 -9.79 6.51
CA GLY A 263 2.74 -8.50 7.20
C GLY A 263 3.26 -8.54 8.64
N GLU A 264 3.52 -9.73 9.20
CA GLU A 264 4.38 -9.89 10.38
C GLU A 264 5.77 -10.34 9.91
N SER A 265 6.74 -9.42 10.04
CA SER A 265 8.17 -9.73 10.02
C SER A 265 8.49 -10.44 11.34
N LEU A 266 9.07 -11.63 11.27
CA LEU A 266 9.78 -12.21 12.39
C LEU A 266 11.22 -11.65 12.35
N ASP A 267 11.38 -10.37 12.71
CA ASP A 267 12.70 -9.76 12.89
C ASP A 267 13.22 -10.06 14.30
N PHE A 268 14.38 -10.73 14.36
CA PHE A 268 15.06 -11.14 15.57
C PHE A 268 16.38 -10.40 15.81
N SER A 269 16.65 -9.29 15.10
CA SER A 269 17.96 -8.65 15.20
C SER A 269 17.97 -7.16 14.86
N ASN A 270 17.58 -6.27 15.80
CA ASN A 270 18.37 -5.10 16.24
C ASN A 270 17.52 -4.08 17.07
N PRO A 271 17.71 -3.95 18.40
CA PRO A 271 16.96 -3.02 19.28
C PRO A 271 17.41 -1.54 19.25
N ALA A 272 18.40 -1.16 18.42
CA ALA A 272 19.05 0.15 18.52
C ALA A 272 18.24 1.32 17.91
N ASP A 273 17.27 1.06 17.02
CA ASP A 273 16.53 2.11 16.28
C ASP A 273 15.12 2.37 16.82
N VAL A 274 14.97 2.44 18.14
CA VAL A 274 13.70 2.75 18.81
C VAL A 274 13.69 4.23 19.22
N SER A 275 12.75 4.99 18.65
CA SER A 275 12.49 6.38 19.07
C SER A 275 11.81 6.40 20.44
N ASP A 276 12.22 7.31 21.33
CA ASP A 276 11.59 7.50 22.64
C ASP A 276 10.18 8.09 22.52
N ILE A 277 9.26 7.67 23.40
CA ILE A 277 8.04 8.40 23.73
C ILE A 277 8.44 9.51 24.70
N PRO A 278 8.41 10.80 24.32
CA PRO A 278 8.75 11.90 25.22
C PRO A 278 7.79 11.95 26.41
N ILE A 279 8.33 12.11 27.62
CA ILE A 279 7.53 12.21 28.83
C ILE A 279 8.16 13.22 29.80
N ASN A 280 7.36 14.18 30.27
CA ASN A 280 7.81 15.19 31.23
C ASN A 280 7.31 14.86 32.64
N GLY A 281 8.17 15.02 33.64
CA GLY A 281 7.85 14.79 35.05
C GLY A 281 7.69 13.31 35.44
N ALA A 282 8.20 12.37 34.63
CA ALA A 282 8.14 10.95 34.95
C ALA A 282 9.38 10.46 35.70
N ILE A 283 9.18 9.47 36.56
CA ILE A 283 10.20 8.86 37.40
C ILE A 283 10.19 7.35 37.15
N ALA A 284 11.34 6.79 36.80
CA ALA A 284 11.59 5.36 36.78
C ALA A 284 12.16 4.92 38.14
N THR A 285 11.42 4.10 38.88
CA THR A 285 11.79 3.58 40.19
C THR A 285 12.18 2.12 40.08
N VAL A 286 13.41 1.77 40.46
CA VAL A 286 13.89 0.39 40.51
C VAL A 286 13.20 -0.32 41.68
N ILE A 287 12.44 -1.37 41.41
CA ILE A 287 11.70 -2.12 42.43
C ILE A 287 12.39 -3.43 42.84
N THR A 288 13.36 -3.89 42.04
CA THR A 288 14.18 -5.07 42.31
C THR A 288 15.62 -4.80 41.86
N ASP A 289 16.62 -5.22 42.63
CA ASP A 289 18.04 -5.16 42.24
C ASP A 289 18.23 -5.69 40.81
N THR A 290 18.81 -4.88 39.93
CA THR A 290 18.91 -5.24 38.51
C THR A 290 20.08 -4.55 37.81
N PHE A 291 20.39 -4.99 36.59
CA PHE A 291 21.33 -4.29 35.73
C PHE A 291 20.58 -3.25 34.88
N LEU A 292 21.00 -1.99 35.00
CA LEU A 292 20.78 -1.00 33.95
C LEU A 292 21.79 -1.29 32.83
N LYS A 293 21.30 -1.44 31.60
CA LYS A 293 22.11 -1.87 30.46
C LYS A 293 22.08 -0.84 29.34
N ALA A 294 23.14 -0.83 28.53
CA ALA A 294 23.22 -0.04 27.30
C ALA A 294 22.39 -0.63 26.15
N SER A 295 21.94 -1.89 26.27
CA SER A 295 21.06 -2.56 25.29
C SER A 295 20.10 -3.55 25.97
N SER A 296 19.15 -4.10 25.21
CA SER A 296 18.22 -5.13 25.71
C SER A 296 18.81 -6.54 25.75
N GLN A 297 20.09 -6.74 25.41
CA GLN A 297 20.77 -8.05 25.48
C GLN A 297 20.86 -8.56 26.92
N ASN A 298 21.06 -9.87 27.10
CA ASN A 298 21.26 -10.45 28.42
C ASN A 298 22.51 -9.86 29.10
N ALA A 299 22.43 -9.57 30.40
CA ALA A 299 23.50 -8.94 31.15
C ALA A 299 24.80 -9.76 31.17
N SER A 300 24.70 -11.09 31.05
CA SER A 300 25.84 -12.00 30.91
C SER A 300 26.60 -11.84 29.59
N SER A 301 25.94 -11.28 28.57
CA SER A 301 26.52 -11.04 27.24
C SER A 301 27.09 -9.62 27.08
N LEU A 302 26.98 -8.77 28.10
CA LEU A 302 27.44 -7.38 28.08
C LEU A 302 28.70 -7.20 28.92
N SER A 303 29.61 -6.36 28.43
CA SER A 303 30.81 -5.93 29.16
C SER A 303 30.47 -4.94 30.29
N ASP A 304 31.41 -4.71 31.20
CA ASP A 304 31.20 -3.83 32.36
C ASP A 304 31.07 -2.35 31.99
N SER A 305 31.51 -1.94 30.79
CA SER A 305 31.23 -0.61 30.24
C SER A 305 29.81 -0.47 29.67
N GLN A 306 29.07 -1.57 29.53
CA GLN A 306 27.74 -1.62 28.91
C GLN A 306 26.64 -1.99 29.91
N LYS A 307 26.97 -2.21 31.18
CA LYS A 307 26.00 -2.50 32.24
C LYS A 307 26.46 -1.93 33.58
N ILE A 308 25.50 -1.59 34.42
CA ILE A 308 25.76 -1.19 35.81
C ILE A 308 24.68 -1.79 36.70
N MET A 309 25.09 -2.33 37.85
CA MET A 309 24.16 -2.81 38.86
C MET A 309 23.49 -1.62 39.55
N VAL A 310 22.17 -1.62 39.62
CA VAL A 310 21.37 -0.63 40.35
C VAL A 310 20.54 -1.33 41.43
N LYS A 311 20.40 -0.68 42.58
CA LYS A 311 19.71 -1.24 43.74
C LYS A 311 18.23 -0.87 43.77
N ALA A 312 17.41 -1.76 44.33
CA ALA A 312 16.00 -1.47 44.61
C ALA A 312 15.86 -0.19 45.45
N GLY A 313 14.86 0.62 45.14
CA GLY A 313 14.61 1.93 45.73
C GLY A 313 15.23 3.12 44.98
N MET A 314 16.18 2.88 44.08
CA MET A 314 16.76 3.95 43.25
C MET A 314 15.74 4.53 42.28
N THR A 315 15.75 5.85 42.11
CA THR A 315 14.85 6.57 41.20
C THR A 315 15.62 7.38 40.16
N TYR A 316 15.08 7.47 38.96
CA TYR A 316 15.68 8.20 37.84
C TYR A 316 14.63 9.09 37.17
N PRO A 317 14.84 10.41 37.13
CA PRO A 317 14.02 11.31 36.31
C PRO A 317 14.23 11.00 34.82
N ILE A 318 13.15 10.73 34.10
CA ILE A 318 13.20 10.39 32.67
C ILE A 318 12.51 11.46 31.83
N SER A 319 13.07 11.72 30.66
CA SER A 319 12.51 12.61 29.63
C SER A 319 11.89 11.84 28.46
N GLY A 320 12.05 10.52 28.44
CA GLY A 320 11.46 9.64 27.45
C GLY A 320 11.49 8.18 27.88
N TYR A 321 10.61 7.36 27.32
CA TYR A 321 10.65 5.91 27.48
C TYR A 321 10.10 5.18 26.24
N ALA A 322 10.39 3.88 26.14
CA ALA A 322 9.75 2.98 25.19
C ALA A 322 9.70 1.57 25.77
N SER A 323 8.65 0.81 25.45
CA SER A 323 8.48 -0.59 25.86
C SER A 323 8.97 -1.50 24.74
N VAL A 324 10.12 -2.15 24.90
CA VAL A 324 10.80 -2.91 23.83
C VAL A 324 11.43 -4.20 24.35
N ASN A 325 11.20 -5.33 23.67
CA ASN A 325 11.87 -6.60 23.98
C ASN A 325 11.86 -6.99 25.47
N GLY A 326 10.73 -6.78 26.17
CA GLY A 326 10.59 -7.03 27.60
C GLY A 326 11.35 -6.06 28.51
N HIS A 327 11.76 -4.90 28.00
CA HIS A 327 12.49 -3.86 28.72
C HIS A 327 11.82 -2.50 28.56
N PHE A 328 11.85 -1.69 29.61
CA PHE A 328 11.72 -0.25 29.45
C PHE A 328 13.05 0.32 28.98
N ARG A 329 13.10 0.80 27.73
CA ARG A 329 14.12 1.74 27.28
C ARG A 329 13.75 3.09 27.87
N VAL A 330 14.68 3.76 28.53
CA VAL A 330 14.45 5.05 29.18
C VAL A 330 15.49 6.04 28.72
N LYS A 331 15.04 7.26 28.40
CA LYS A 331 15.90 8.42 28.18
C LYS A 331 15.95 9.20 29.47
N PHE A 332 17.11 9.23 30.09
CA PHE A 332 17.33 9.93 31.35
C PHE A 332 17.37 11.43 31.13
N THR A 333 16.98 12.19 32.16
CA THR A 333 17.16 13.65 32.16
C THR A 333 18.65 14.00 32.28
N ASN A 334 19.41 13.18 33.00
CA ASN A 334 20.86 13.30 33.17
C ASN A 334 21.55 11.97 32.79
N ALA A 335 22.71 12.04 32.14
CA ALA A 335 23.49 10.87 31.78
C ALA A 335 23.84 10.01 33.00
N ILE A 336 23.81 8.68 32.85
CA ILE A 336 24.25 7.73 33.88
C ILE A 336 25.50 7.02 33.37
N ALA A 337 26.67 7.26 33.97
CA ALA A 337 27.89 6.54 33.60
C ALA A 337 27.83 5.06 34.05
N PRO A 338 28.34 4.09 33.26
CA PRO A 338 28.94 4.23 31.93
C PRO A 338 27.94 4.21 30.76
N ILE A 339 26.63 4.13 31.05
CA ILE A 339 25.55 3.83 30.10
C ILE A 339 25.21 5.01 29.16
N GLY A 340 25.29 6.24 29.65
CA GLY A 340 24.94 7.46 28.91
C GLY A 340 23.50 7.92 29.16
N ASN A 341 22.91 8.60 28.16
CA ASN A 341 21.60 9.25 28.29
C ASN A 341 20.42 8.32 28.08
N VAL A 342 20.66 7.08 27.63
CA VAL A 342 19.64 6.09 27.33
C VAL A 342 20.06 4.76 27.91
N GLY A 343 19.15 4.06 28.58
CA GLY A 343 19.42 2.72 29.08
C GLY A 343 18.17 1.85 29.15
N PHE A 344 18.38 0.57 29.48
CA PHE A 344 17.36 -0.46 29.44
C PHE A 344 17.21 -1.13 30.81
N PHE A 345 15.99 -1.11 31.34
CA PHE A 345 15.57 -1.87 32.51
C PHE A 345 14.68 -3.03 32.10
N TYR A 346 14.83 -4.20 32.72
CA TYR A 346 13.85 -5.27 32.55
C TYR A 346 12.49 -4.82 33.12
N GLU A 347 11.40 -5.05 32.38
CA GLU A 347 10.09 -4.44 32.69
C GLU A 347 9.60 -4.74 34.11
N ARG A 348 9.84 -5.95 34.62
CA ARG A 348 9.40 -6.37 35.96
C ARG A 348 10.24 -5.80 37.10
N HIS A 349 11.35 -5.15 36.80
CA HIS A 349 12.28 -4.64 37.80
C HIS A 349 12.21 -3.12 37.97
N VAL A 350 11.38 -2.43 37.17
CA VAL A 350 11.21 -0.98 37.24
C VAL A 350 9.73 -0.62 37.16
N SER A 351 9.33 0.40 37.91
CA SER A 351 8.02 1.04 37.81
C SER A 351 8.21 2.46 37.29
N ILE A 352 7.54 2.82 36.20
CA ILE A 352 7.52 4.20 35.72
C ILE A 352 6.24 4.86 36.23
N THR A 353 6.36 6.05 36.83
CA THR A 353 5.21 6.84 37.29
C THR A 353 5.27 8.25 36.74
N LYS A 354 4.10 8.83 36.41
CA LYS A 354 3.92 10.26 36.08
C LYS A 354 2.85 10.80 37.02
N ASN A 355 3.17 11.85 37.79
CA ASN A 355 2.26 12.44 38.78
C ASN A 355 1.63 11.41 39.74
N GLY A 356 2.41 10.41 40.18
CA GLY A 356 1.96 9.34 41.08
C GLY A 356 1.15 8.21 40.43
N LYS A 357 0.80 8.31 39.14
CA LYS A 357 0.11 7.24 38.41
C LYS A 357 1.12 6.35 37.68
N GLN A 358 1.00 5.04 37.87
CA GLN A 358 1.85 4.06 37.20
C GLN A 358 1.57 4.00 35.70
N ILE A 359 2.65 3.94 34.92
CA ILE A 359 2.65 3.66 33.49
C ILE A 359 2.93 2.16 33.36
N LEU A 360 1.93 1.43 32.87
CA LEU A 360 2.08 0.00 32.64
C LEU A 360 3.00 -0.24 31.42
N PHE A 361 3.73 -1.35 31.47
CA PHE A 361 4.48 -1.81 30.33
C PHE A 361 3.51 -2.26 29.24
N ASP A 362 3.36 -1.43 28.20
CA ASP A 362 2.56 -1.74 27.02
C ASP A 362 3.41 -1.52 25.75
N PRO A 363 3.91 -2.59 25.10
CA PRO A 363 4.67 -2.50 23.86
C PRO A 363 3.82 -2.06 22.66
N ASP A 364 2.48 -2.07 22.80
CA ASP A 364 1.51 -1.72 21.77
C ASP A 364 0.74 -0.43 22.13
N MET A 365 1.26 0.40 23.05
CA MET A 365 0.57 1.62 23.49
C MET A 365 0.32 2.57 22.31
N LYS A 366 -0.89 3.07 22.21
CA LYS A 366 -1.25 4.04 21.17
C LYS A 366 -0.93 5.46 21.64
N THR A 367 -0.34 6.25 20.78
CA THR A 367 0.02 7.64 21.08
C THR A 367 -0.43 8.59 19.99
N LEU A 368 -0.71 9.83 20.38
CA LEU A 368 -0.95 10.97 19.52
C LEU A 368 0.18 11.98 19.74
N THR A 369 0.94 12.29 18.70
CA THR A 369 2.00 13.30 18.71
C THR A 369 1.54 14.54 17.95
N VAL A 370 1.64 15.71 18.57
CA VAL A 370 1.32 17.00 17.93
C VAL A 370 2.51 17.46 17.11
N ARG A 371 2.34 17.62 15.80
CA ARG A 371 3.39 18.06 14.85
C ARG A 371 3.31 19.54 14.50
N GLN A 372 2.17 20.14 14.77
CA GLN A 372 1.91 21.56 14.56
C GLN A 372 0.91 22.03 15.61
N ASN A 373 1.09 23.25 16.13
CA ASN A 373 0.19 23.85 17.11
C ASN A 373 -1.25 23.75 16.61
N THR A 374 -2.12 23.18 17.43
CA THR A 374 -3.51 22.87 17.08
C THR A 374 -4.38 22.98 18.32
N VAL A 375 -5.64 22.56 18.21
CA VAL A 375 -6.58 22.51 19.34
C VAL A 375 -7.30 21.17 19.37
N LEU A 376 -7.56 20.66 20.57
CA LEU A 376 -8.57 19.65 20.82
C LEU A 376 -9.93 20.35 20.91
N LYS A 377 -10.93 19.88 20.16
CA LYS A 377 -12.21 20.55 19.98
C LYS A 377 -13.36 19.69 20.49
N LYS A 378 -14.43 20.31 21.00
CA LYS A 378 -15.67 19.58 21.33
C LYS A 378 -16.36 19.02 20.08
N ARG A 379 -16.23 19.71 18.94
CA ARG A 379 -16.91 19.43 17.67
C ARG A 379 -15.95 19.65 16.49
N PRO A 380 -16.04 18.88 15.39
CA PRO A 380 -15.12 18.98 14.25
C PRO A 380 -15.43 20.15 13.30
N ILE A 381 -15.62 21.36 13.85
CA ILE A 381 -15.88 22.60 13.09
C ILE A 381 -14.70 23.58 13.18
N ASP A 382 -14.78 24.71 12.47
CA ASP A 382 -13.75 25.75 12.54
C ASP A 382 -13.56 26.21 14.00
N ALA A 383 -12.31 26.33 14.45
CA ALA A 383 -12.00 26.71 15.83
C ALA A 383 -12.53 28.10 16.19
N ARG A 384 -12.68 29.00 15.20
CA ARG A 384 -13.23 30.35 15.36
C ARG A 384 -14.73 30.35 15.72
N GLN A 385 -15.42 29.24 15.51
CA GLN A 385 -16.84 29.06 15.81
C GLN A 385 -17.10 28.37 17.15
N LEU A 386 -16.03 27.99 17.88
CA LEU A 386 -16.12 27.32 19.17
C LEU A 386 -15.85 28.32 20.31
N ALA A 387 -16.62 28.21 21.39
CA ALA A 387 -16.34 28.98 22.60
C ALA A 387 -15.04 28.51 23.28
N ALA A 388 -14.45 29.34 24.13
CA ALA A 388 -13.19 29.02 24.81
C ALA A 388 -13.24 27.76 25.70
N ASN A 389 -14.43 27.39 26.20
CA ASN A 389 -14.65 26.14 26.96
C ASN A 389 -14.94 24.92 26.06
N GLU A 390 -15.01 25.10 24.74
CA GLU A 390 -15.21 24.04 23.75
C GLU A 390 -13.93 23.70 22.97
N LEU A 391 -12.80 24.28 23.38
CA LEU A 391 -11.49 24.01 22.79
C LEU A 391 -10.40 24.04 23.87
N ALA A 392 -9.35 23.24 23.65
CA ALA A 392 -8.14 23.27 24.47
C ALA A 392 -6.91 23.29 23.56
N PRO A 393 -5.87 24.09 23.85
CA PRO A 393 -4.66 24.15 23.04
C PRO A 393 -3.89 22.85 23.11
N LEU A 394 -3.34 22.42 21.98
CA LEU A 394 -2.36 21.35 21.86
C LEU A 394 -1.12 21.91 21.16
N ASN A 395 0.03 21.87 21.83
CA ASN A 395 1.26 22.48 21.37
C ASN A 395 2.13 21.46 20.63
N THR A 396 2.88 21.94 19.63
CA THR A 396 3.84 21.13 18.88
C THR A 396 4.81 20.42 19.82
N GLY A 397 5.01 19.12 19.60
CA GLY A 397 5.88 18.26 20.41
C GLY A 397 5.17 17.56 21.57
N GLU A 398 3.94 17.95 21.92
CA GLU A 398 3.16 17.24 22.94
C GLU A 398 2.77 15.83 22.46
N VAL A 399 2.82 14.86 23.37
CA VAL A 399 2.45 13.47 23.12
C VAL A 399 1.46 13.01 24.17
N PHE A 400 0.34 12.46 23.72
CA PHE A 400 -0.73 11.95 24.56
C PHE A 400 -0.91 10.45 24.32
N GLY A 401 -1.20 9.69 25.37
CA GLY A 401 -1.66 8.31 25.18
C GLY A 401 -3.11 8.30 24.67
N LEU A 402 -3.43 7.32 23.82
CA LEU A 402 -4.74 7.17 23.19
C LEU A 402 -5.47 5.92 23.68
N ASP A 403 -6.58 6.12 24.39
CA ASP A 403 -7.48 5.03 24.76
C ASP A 403 -8.32 4.60 23.55
N SER A 404 -8.82 5.57 22.78
CA SER A 404 -9.53 5.32 21.53
C SER A 404 -9.31 6.44 20.51
N TYR A 405 -9.50 6.11 19.24
CA TYR A 405 -9.55 7.08 18.17
C TYR A 405 -10.48 6.57 17.04
N SER A 406 -11.02 7.49 16.25
CA SER A 406 -11.62 7.21 14.93
C SER A 406 -11.33 8.40 14.00
N LEU A 407 -11.25 8.16 12.69
CA LEU A 407 -11.16 9.24 11.71
C LEU A 407 -12.58 9.63 11.29
N THR A 408 -12.93 10.90 11.47
CA THR A 408 -14.18 11.49 10.98
C THR A 408 -13.83 12.72 10.12
N ASP A 409 -14.11 12.64 8.82
CA ASP A 409 -13.65 13.61 7.81
C ASP A 409 -12.13 13.87 7.85
N ILE A 410 -11.73 15.03 8.38
CA ILE A 410 -10.34 15.50 8.49
C ILE A 410 -9.91 15.65 9.95
N HIS A 411 -10.72 15.17 10.90
CA HIS A 411 -10.43 15.20 12.32
C HIS A 411 -10.37 13.79 12.88
N PHE A 412 -9.39 13.52 13.74
CA PHE A 412 -9.48 12.37 14.63
C PHE A 412 -10.43 12.73 15.76
N GLN A 413 -11.48 11.93 15.93
CA GLN A 413 -12.18 11.86 17.22
C GLN A 413 -11.31 10.99 18.13
N VAL A 414 -10.86 11.53 19.25
CA VAL A 414 -9.92 10.86 20.16
C VAL A 414 -10.47 10.82 21.57
N THR A 415 -10.09 9.78 22.30
CA THR A 415 -10.11 9.77 23.76
C THR A 415 -8.69 9.58 24.23
N LEU A 416 -8.16 10.63 24.87
CA LEU A 416 -6.84 10.66 25.45
C LEU A 416 -6.86 9.95 26.82
N ASN A 417 -5.74 9.41 27.24
CA ASN A 417 -5.61 8.78 28.55
C ASN A 417 -5.47 9.79 29.72
N GLU A 418 -5.32 11.08 29.40
CA GLU A 418 -5.24 12.21 30.33
C GLU A 418 -6.21 13.34 29.94
N ASP A 419 -6.59 14.15 30.93
CA ASP A 419 -7.49 15.30 30.73
C ASP A 419 -6.74 16.47 30.10
N VAL A 420 -7.41 17.15 29.15
CA VAL A 420 -6.93 18.40 28.56
C VAL A 420 -7.94 19.51 28.88
N PRO A 421 -7.75 20.25 30.00
CA PRO A 421 -8.63 21.36 30.36
C PRO A 421 -8.64 22.48 29.32
N PRO A 422 -9.78 23.17 29.11
CA PRO A 422 -11.05 22.99 29.81
C PRO A 422 -11.93 21.86 29.24
N LEU A 423 -11.50 21.18 28.17
CA LEU A 423 -12.34 20.27 27.39
C LEU A 423 -12.52 18.88 28.03
N GLY A 424 -11.47 18.35 28.67
CA GLY A 424 -11.41 16.99 29.21
C GLY A 424 -10.66 16.02 28.29
N LYS A 425 -10.91 14.71 28.42
CA LYS A 425 -10.15 13.65 27.73
C LYS A 425 -10.52 13.40 26.27
N SER A 426 -11.76 13.72 25.89
CA SER A 426 -12.30 13.36 24.57
C SER A 426 -12.58 14.59 23.73
N GLY A 427 -12.30 14.49 22.43
CA GLY A 427 -12.55 15.59 21.50
C GLY A 427 -12.11 15.26 20.08
N PHE A 428 -12.08 16.29 19.24
CA PHE A 428 -11.69 16.24 17.84
C PHE A 428 -10.41 17.03 17.64
N VAL A 429 -9.43 16.43 16.97
CA VAL A 429 -8.16 17.08 16.63
C VAL A 429 -7.91 16.97 15.13
N PHE A 430 -7.40 18.03 14.51
CA PHE A 430 -7.19 18.03 13.06
C PHE A 430 -6.10 17.03 12.67
N ALA A 431 -6.46 16.09 11.80
CA ALA A 431 -5.61 14.95 11.46
C ALA A 431 -4.28 15.36 10.83
N GLY A 432 -4.26 16.46 10.07
CA GLY A 432 -3.04 16.97 9.44
C GLY A 432 -2.01 17.58 10.40
N HIS A 433 -2.38 17.86 11.66
CA HIS A 433 -1.46 18.43 12.66
C HIS A 433 -0.91 17.40 13.63
N VAL A 434 -1.31 16.14 13.54
CA VAL A 434 -0.97 15.11 14.52
C VAL A 434 -0.58 13.80 13.86
N ASN A 435 0.22 13.02 14.55
CA ASN A 435 0.58 11.66 14.14
C ASN A 435 0.12 10.67 15.19
N LEU A 436 -0.51 9.59 14.74
CA LEU A 436 -0.88 8.46 15.59
C LEU A 436 0.15 7.34 15.44
N GLN A 437 0.51 6.71 16.54
CA GLN A 437 1.38 5.53 16.56
C GLN A 437 0.78 4.45 17.47
N GLN A 438 1.08 3.18 17.18
CA GLN A 438 0.87 2.04 18.06
C GLN A 438 2.23 1.39 18.31
N GLY A 439 2.73 1.47 19.54
CA GLY A 439 4.15 1.26 19.81
C GLY A 439 4.97 2.20 18.92
N ASN A 440 5.81 1.63 18.06
CA ASN A 440 6.65 2.39 17.12
C ASN A 440 6.11 2.44 15.68
N LYS A 441 4.93 1.84 15.42
CA LYS A 441 4.34 1.82 14.07
C LYS A 441 3.39 3.00 13.92
N ALA A 442 3.58 3.81 12.88
CA ALA A 442 2.59 4.81 12.50
C ALA A 442 1.24 4.12 12.26
N ILE A 443 0.18 4.64 12.85
CA ILE A 443 -1.17 4.20 12.50
C ILE A 443 -1.59 5.03 11.29
N GLU A 444 -1.53 4.41 10.11
CA GLU A 444 -1.96 5.06 8.87
C GLU A 444 -3.48 5.11 8.77
N PHE A 445 -4.02 6.30 8.54
CA PHE A 445 -5.42 6.54 8.25
C PHE A 445 -5.56 7.25 6.92
N THR A 446 -5.30 6.51 5.85
CA THR A 446 -5.79 6.93 4.54
C THR A 446 -7.28 6.57 4.52
N PRO A 447 -8.20 7.54 4.29
CA PRO A 447 -9.61 7.21 4.06
C PRO A 447 -9.68 6.08 3.04
N LYS A 448 -10.37 4.98 3.31
CA LYS A 448 -10.47 3.86 2.34
C LYS A 448 -11.11 4.30 1.02
N ARG A 449 -11.86 5.41 1.04
CA ARG A 449 -12.43 6.07 -0.12
C ARG A 449 -12.73 7.54 0.16
N LYS A 450 -12.45 8.41 -0.81
CA LYS A 450 -12.94 9.79 -0.85
C LYS A 450 -13.20 10.18 -2.31
N VAL A 451 -14.38 10.73 -2.60
CA VAL A 451 -14.71 11.23 -3.95
C VAL A 451 -15.39 12.59 -3.81
N LEU A 452 -14.85 13.59 -4.50
CA LEU A 452 -15.34 14.96 -4.51
C LEU A 452 -16.44 15.11 -5.56
N GLY A 453 -17.43 15.96 -5.28
CA GLY A 453 -18.54 16.28 -6.18
C GLY A 453 -18.14 17.22 -7.32
N VAL A 454 -17.03 16.94 -8.01
CA VAL A 454 -16.50 17.76 -9.10
C VAL A 454 -17.41 17.63 -10.33
N PRO A 455 -17.87 18.73 -10.95
CA PRO A 455 -18.61 18.66 -12.20
C PRO A 455 -17.70 18.11 -13.31
N TYR A 456 -18.27 17.28 -14.17
CA TYR A 456 -17.57 16.74 -15.34
C TYR A 456 -17.79 17.67 -16.54
N PHE A 457 -16.71 17.97 -17.25
CA PHE A 457 -16.71 18.68 -18.53
C PHE A 457 -15.97 17.84 -19.57
N SER A 458 -16.53 17.74 -20.77
CA SER A 458 -15.93 17.04 -21.90
C SER A 458 -15.21 18.04 -22.79
N GLN A 459 -13.96 17.78 -23.14
CA GLN A 459 -13.25 18.65 -24.09
C GLN A 459 -13.84 18.55 -25.50
N LEU A 460 -14.55 17.46 -25.81
CA LEU A 460 -15.19 17.23 -27.10
C LEU A 460 -16.35 18.19 -27.36
N ASP A 461 -16.89 18.80 -26.30
CA ASP A 461 -17.95 19.81 -26.40
C ASP A 461 -17.40 21.19 -26.82
N ASN A 462 -16.07 21.35 -26.88
CA ASN A 462 -15.45 22.58 -27.36
C ASN A 462 -15.65 22.71 -28.89
N PRO A 463 -16.36 23.73 -29.37
CA PRO A 463 -16.71 23.86 -30.79
C PRO A 463 -15.53 24.29 -31.68
N ARG A 464 -14.40 24.69 -31.07
CA ARG A 464 -13.25 25.24 -31.78
C ARG A 464 -12.15 24.19 -31.95
N ASP A 465 -11.71 23.62 -30.84
CA ASP A 465 -10.49 22.82 -30.73
C ASP A 465 -10.64 21.55 -29.85
N PRO A 466 -11.63 20.68 -30.12
CA PRO A 466 -12.06 19.60 -29.22
C PRO A 466 -10.98 18.56 -28.90
N PHE A 467 -9.92 18.46 -29.69
CA PHE A 467 -8.86 17.46 -29.52
C PHE A 467 -7.63 17.97 -28.76
N VAL A 468 -7.58 19.24 -28.35
CA VAL A 468 -6.35 19.86 -27.80
C VAL A 468 -6.57 20.75 -26.56
N THR A 469 -7.72 20.64 -25.92
CA THR A 469 -8.16 21.50 -24.80
C THR A 469 -8.20 20.80 -23.44
N CYS A 470 -7.64 19.60 -23.30
CA CYS A 470 -7.59 18.82 -22.06
C CYS A 470 -7.10 19.61 -20.82
N ASN A 471 -6.13 20.53 -21.02
CA ASN A 471 -5.59 21.44 -20.01
C ASN A 471 -6.66 22.36 -19.41
N VAL A 472 -7.25 23.23 -20.22
CA VAL A 472 -8.25 24.22 -19.80
C VAL A 472 -9.56 23.57 -19.37
N THR A 473 -9.95 22.44 -19.96
CA THR A 473 -11.11 21.65 -19.52
C THR A 473 -10.90 21.07 -18.12
N SER A 474 -9.73 20.48 -17.85
CA SER A 474 -9.41 19.98 -16.51
C SER A 474 -9.36 21.10 -15.46
N ILE A 475 -8.74 22.25 -15.80
CA ILE A 475 -8.73 23.42 -14.92
C ILE A 475 -10.15 23.95 -14.68
N ALA A 476 -11.00 24.02 -15.71
CA ALA A 476 -12.38 24.46 -15.59
C ALA A 476 -13.18 23.58 -14.61
N MET A 477 -13.00 22.26 -14.62
CA MET A 477 -13.64 21.35 -13.67
C MET A 477 -13.28 21.71 -12.22
N VAL A 478 -12.00 21.99 -11.93
CA VAL A 478 -11.56 22.40 -10.59
C VAL A 478 -12.11 23.77 -10.18
N LEU A 479 -12.07 24.75 -11.09
CA LEU A 479 -12.64 26.08 -10.86
C LEU A 479 -14.15 26.01 -10.61
N ALA A 480 -14.87 25.18 -11.36
CA ALA A 480 -16.30 24.98 -11.22
C ALA A 480 -16.68 24.24 -9.93
N PHE A 481 -15.87 23.28 -9.49
CA PHE A 481 -16.02 22.67 -8.17
C PHE A 481 -15.97 23.70 -7.04
N HIS A 482 -15.09 24.70 -7.16
CA HIS A 482 -15.00 25.83 -6.24
C HIS A 482 -15.97 26.99 -6.55
N GLY A 483 -17.02 26.72 -7.33
CA GLY A 483 -18.14 27.66 -7.53
C GLY A 483 -17.94 28.68 -8.66
N ARG A 484 -16.86 28.63 -9.43
CA ARG A 484 -16.77 29.47 -10.65
C ARG A 484 -17.73 28.97 -11.72
N ARG A 485 -18.30 29.92 -12.44
CA ARG A 485 -19.17 29.69 -13.59
C ARG A 485 -18.70 30.61 -14.71
N SER A 486 -19.06 30.26 -15.94
CA SER A 486 -18.85 31.13 -17.10
C SER A 486 -19.53 32.48 -16.87
N ARG A 487 -18.88 33.56 -17.31
CA ARG A 487 -19.45 34.92 -17.31
C ARG A 487 -20.58 35.05 -18.33
N ASN A 488 -20.55 34.23 -19.38
CA ASN A 488 -21.62 34.11 -20.36
C ASN A 488 -22.38 32.79 -20.13
N PRO A 489 -23.64 32.82 -19.67
CA PRO A 489 -24.42 31.60 -19.42
C PRO A 489 -24.63 30.71 -20.65
N ARG A 490 -24.42 31.22 -21.87
CA ARG A 490 -24.52 30.46 -23.12
C ARG A 490 -23.20 29.84 -23.57
N GLN A 491 -22.12 30.02 -22.80
CA GLN A 491 -20.78 29.52 -23.10
C GLN A 491 -20.29 28.63 -21.96
N GLN A 492 -19.61 27.55 -22.30
CA GLN A 492 -18.98 26.67 -21.33
C GLN A 492 -17.78 27.35 -20.66
N LEU A 493 -17.47 26.98 -19.42
CA LEU A 493 -16.41 27.67 -18.67
C LEU A 493 -15.04 27.43 -19.33
N GLU A 494 -14.76 26.20 -19.71
CA GLU A 494 -13.55 25.76 -20.41
C GLU A 494 -13.33 26.50 -21.74
N ASP A 495 -14.39 26.83 -22.47
CA ASP A 495 -14.31 27.62 -23.70
C ASP A 495 -13.94 29.08 -23.41
N GLU A 496 -14.49 29.66 -22.33
CA GLU A 496 -14.12 31.00 -21.87
C GLU A 496 -12.66 31.03 -21.41
N LEU A 497 -12.23 30.03 -20.62
CA LEU A 497 -10.84 29.93 -20.17
C LEU A 497 -9.88 29.77 -21.34
N TYR A 498 -10.26 29.00 -22.36
CA TYR A 498 -9.44 28.84 -23.55
C TYR A 498 -9.32 30.13 -24.35
N GLN A 499 -10.44 30.86 -24.53
CA GLN A 499 -10.44 32.14 -25.20
C GLN A 499 -9.57 33.16 -24.46
N TRP A 500 -9.59 33.14 -23.12
CA TRP A 500 -8.70 33.97 -22.31
C TRP A 500 -7.22 33.74 -22.63
N VAL A 501 -6.81 32.47 -22.82
CA VAL A 501 -5.44 32.10 -23.21
C VAL A 501 -5.12 32.61 -24.62
N ILE A 502 -6.02 32.39 -25.58
CA ILE A 502 -5.84 32.82 -26.97
C ILE A 502 -5.64 34.34 -27.05
N ASP A 503 -6.52 35.11 -26.41
CA ASP A 503 -6.54 36.57 -26.52
C ASP A 503 -5.27 37.23 -25.96
N ARG A 504 -4.62 36.59 -24.98
CA ARG A 504 -3.49 37.18 -24.24
C ARG A 504 -2.14 36.62 -24.61
N HIS A 505 -2.10 35.33 -24.97
CA HIS A 505 -0.85 34.59 -25.13
C HIS A 505 -0.80 33.77 -26.42
N GLY A 506 -1.87 33.79 -27.22
CA GLY A 506 -1.99 33.02 -28.45
C GLY A 506 -2.35 31.55 -28.22
N ARG A 507 -2.89 30.90 -29.26
CA ARG A 507 -3.44 29.54 -29.21
C ARG A 507 -2.47 28.47 -28.69
N GLN A 508 -1.18 28.61 -28.96
CA GLN A 508 -0.16 27.62 -28.55
C GLN A 508 0.18 27.67 -27.07
N ALA A 509 -0.09 28.78 -26.38
CA ALA A 509 0.23 28.95 -24.97
C ALA A 509 -0.60 28.07 -24.01
N ARG A 510 -1.59 27.33 -24.52
CA ARG A 510 -2.41 26.40 -23.72
C ARG A 510 -1.60 25.24 -23.10
N THR A 511 -0.43 24.93 -23.66
CA THR A 511 0.49 23.92 -23.11
C THR A 511 1.56 24.52 -22.18
N ASP A 512 1.59 25.85 -22.03
CA ASP A 512 2.54 26.53 -21.15
C ASP A 512 2.01 26.59 -19.72
N ASN A 513 2.66 25.85 -18.81
CA ASN A 513 2.27 25.79 -17.41
C ASN A 513 2.37 27.13 -16.69
N SER A 514 3.22 28.07 -17.12
CA SER A 514 3.27 29.41 -16.55
C SER A 514 2.00 30.20 -16.92
N VAL A 515 1.51 30.04 -18.15
CA VAL A 515 0.27 30.68 -18.64
C VAL A 515 -0.95 30.05 -17.98
N LEU A 516 -0.98 28.73 -17.80
CA LEU A 516 -2.05 28.06 -17.05
C LEU A 516 -2.10 28.53 -15.58
N GLN A 517 -0.95 28.78 -14.95
CA GLN A 517 -0.89 29.39 -13.62
C GLN A 517 -1.43 30.81 -13.60
N MET A 518 -1.10 31.64 -14.61
CA MET A 518 -1.66 32.99 -14.73
C MET A 518 -3.17 32.96 -14.95
N LEU A 519 -3.67 32.01 -15.75
CA LEU A 519 -5.09 31.82 -16.03
C LEU A 519 -5.87 31.62 -14.73
N TYR A 520 -5.59 30.60 -13.93
CA TYR A 520 -6.39 30.38 -12.71
C TYR A 520 -6.20 31.49 -11.67
N ARG A 521 -5.05 32.18 -11.66
CA ARG A 521 -4.84 33.40 -10.85
C ARG A 521 -5.74 34.56 -11.28
N ALA A 522 -5.91 34.76 -12.59
CA ALA A 522 -6.82 35.76 -13.13
C ALA A 522 -8.30 35.47 -12.79
N TYR A 523 -8.65 34.20 -12.54
CA TYR A 523 -9.96 33.77 -12.08
C TYR A 523 -10.10 33.71 -10.54
N GLY A 524 -9.11 34.26 -9.81
CA GLY A 524 -9.14 34.44 -8.38
C GLY A 524 -8.66 33.25 -7.56
N PHE A 525 -7.91 32.32 -8.15
CA PHE A 525 -7.32 31.17 -7.46
C PHE A 525 -5.83 31.39 -7.17
N GLY A 526 -5.32 30.72 -6.15
CA GLY A 526 -3.89 30.54 -5.91
C GLY A 526 -3.42 29.19 -6.44
N GLY A 527 -2.25 28.76 -5.97
CA GLY A 527 -1.68 27.46 -6.31
C GLY A 527 -0.41 27.54 -7.15
N ASN A 528 0.11 26.36 -7.45
CA ASN A 528 1.34 26.19 -8.22
C ASN A 528 1.38 24.85 -8.98
N PHE A 529 2.23 24.86 -10.00
CA PHE A 529 2.59 23.72 -10.80
C PHE A 529 3.91 23.10 -10.30
N SER A 530 4.03 21.77 -10.36
CA SER A 530 5.31 21.08 -10.19
C SER A 530 5.33 19.78 -11.00
N THR A 531 6.52 19.35 -11.41
CA THR A 531 6.79 18.03 -12.00
C THR A 531 7.32 17.01 -11.00
N THR A 532 7.49 17.40 -9.74
CA THR A 532 8.12 16.57 -8.71
C THR A 532 7.19 16.29 -7.53
N ARG A 533 5.87 16.22 -7.78
CA ARG A 533 4.91 15.87 -6.73
C ARG A 533 5.04 14.41 -6.31
N THR A 534 4.52 14.10 -5.13
CA THR A 534 4.37 12.71 -4.66
C THR A 534 2.89 12.33 -4.66
N TRP A 535 2.61 11.04 -4.83
CA TRP A 535 1.26 10.47 -4.72
C TRP A 535 0.64 10.70 -3.34
N SER A 536 1.46 10.77 -2.29
CA SER A 536 1.02 11.19 -0.96
C SER A 536 0.49 12.64 -0.96
N GLN A 537 1.17 13.57 -1.63
CA GLN A 537 0.68 14.94 -1.78
C GLN A 537 -0.62 14.99 -2.60
N ILE A 538 -0.75 14.17 -3.66
CA ILE A 538 -2.00 14.07 -4.43
C ILE A 538 -3.17 13.66 -3.52
N GLN A 539 -3.00 12.60 -2.73
CA GLN A 539 -4.04 12.18 -1.80
C GLN A 539 -4.34 13.24 -0.74
N GLN A 540 -3.34 13.96 -0.24
CA GLN A 540 -3.54 15.07 0.71
C GLN A 540 -4.38 16.21 0.11
N GLU A 541 -4.20 16.56 -1.16
CA GLU A 541 -5.04 17.54 -1.84
C GLU A 541 -6.51 17.08 -1.89
N ILE A 542 -6.75 15.83 -2.29
CA ILE A 542 -8.10 15.26 -2.33
C ILE A 542 -8.72 15.21 -0.93
N ILE A 543 -7.96 14.79 0.09
CA ILE A 543 -8.38 14.82 1.50
C ILE A 543 -8.76 16.23 1.94
N ALA A 544 -8.06 17.25 1.44
CA ALA A 544 -8.34 18.64 1.75
C ALA A 544 -9.42 19.28 0.85
N ASN A 545 -10.22 18.47 0.13
CA ASN A 545 -11.26 18.92 -0.80
C ASN A 545 -10.72 19.80 -1.94
N ARG A 546 -9.57 19.44 -2.49
CA ARG A 546 -8.97 20.12 -3.63
C ARG A 546 -8.71 19.10 -4.75
N PRO A 547 -9.53 19.10 -5.82
CA PRO A 547 -9.29 18.26 -6.98
C PRO A 547 -7.96 18.60 -7.63
N VAL A 548 -7.28 17.61 -8.19
CA VAL A 548 -5.93 17.77 -8.75
C VAL A 548 -5.98 17.64 -10.26
N VAL A 549 -5.41 18.60 -10.97
CA VAL A 549 -5.15 18.49 -12.41
C VAL A 549 -3.80 17.81 -12.59
N ILE A 550 -3.79 16.65 -13.25
CA ILE A 550 -2.61 15.79 -13.43
C ILE A 550 -2.39 15.51 -14.91
N GLY A 551 -1.12 15.39 -15.30
CA GLY A 551 -0.70 15.12 -16.67
C GLY A 551 0.06 13.82 -16.73
N GLY A 552 -0.09 13.10 -17.83
CA GLY A 552 0.58 11.82 -18.05
C GLY A 552 0.56 11.39 -19.50
N TYR A 553 1.22 10.27 -19.78
CA TYR A 553 1.35 9.69 -21.11
C TYR A 553 0.19 8.75 -21.45
N PHE A 554 -1.04 9.17 -21.17
CA PHE A 554 -2.25 8.41 -21.55
C PHE A 554 -2.42 8.30 -23.08
N THR A 555 -1.82 9.23 -23.82
CA THR A 555 -1.69 9.19 -25.29
C THR A 555 -0.22 9.42 -25.67
N HIS A 556 0.13 9.20 -26.94
CA HIS A 556 1.49 9.45 -27.45
C HIS A 556 1.96 10.90 -27.24
N GLY A 557 1.05 11.89 -27.35
CA GLY A 557 1.35 13.30 -27.14
C GLY A 557 1.25 13.77 -25.69
N GLY A 558 0.89 12.88 -24.77
CA GLY A 558 0.48 13.23 -23.41
C GLY A 558 -0.98 13.69 -23.33
N HIS A 559 -1.53 13.65 -22.12
CA HIS A 559 -2.90 14.06 -21.84
C HIS A 559 -3.06 14.53 -20.40
N ILE A 560 -4.04 15.40 -20.14
CA ILE A 560 -4.27 16.02 -18.83
C ILE A 560 -5.68 15.68 -18.38
N ILE A 561 -5.79 15.14 -17.17
CA ILE A 561 -7.04 14.70 -16.54
C ILE A 561 -7.19 15.33 -15.16
N THR A 562 -8.36 15.14 -14.53
CA THR A 562 -8.63 15.63 -13.17
C THR A 562 -8.86 14.48 -12.20
N ILE A 563 -8.03 14.35 -11.18
CA ILE A 563 -8.27 13.45 -10.05
C ILE A 563 -9.30 14.10 -9.14
N ILE A 564 -10.41 13.40 -8.91
CA ILE A 564 -11.53 13.86 -8.09
C ILE A 564 -11.69 13.02 -6.81
N GLY A 565 -10.96 11.92 -6.70
CA GLY A 565 -11.13 10.98 -5.61
C GLY A 565 -10.14 9.84 -5.64
N PHE A 566 -10.26 8.97 -4.67
CA PHE A 566 -9.54 7.70 -4.59
C PHE A 566 -10.35 6.70 -3.76
N ASP A 567 -10.05 5.42 -3.94
CA ASP A 567 -10.51 4.32 -3.09
C ASP A 567 -9.43 3.24 -2.93
N GLU A 568 -9.76 2.09 -2.34
CA GLU A 568 -8.81 1.00 -2.13
C GLU A 568 -8.20 0.44 -3.43
N GLN A 569 -8.81 0.71 -4.59
CA GLN A 569 -8.43 0.11 -5.88
C GLN A 569 -7.77 1.10 -6.84
N GLY A 570 -7.99 2.41 -6.69
CA GLY A 570 -7.37 3.39 -7.57
C GLY A 570 -7.81 4.83 -7.32
N TYR A 571 -7.40 5.71 -8.23
CA TYR A 571 -7.89 7.08 -8.30
C TYR A 571 -9.22 7.13 -9.06
N ILE A 572 -10.13 7.97 -8.60
CA ILE A 572 -11.33 8.33 -9.33
C ILE A 572 -11.04 9.62 -10.08
N VAL A 573 -11.26 9.61 -11.39
CA VAL A 573 -10.87 10.69 -12.30
C VAL A 573 -12.02 11.13 -13.19
N HIS A 574 -11.97 12.40 -13.57
CA HIS A 574 -12.63 12.91 -14.77
C HIS A 574 -11.56 13.03 -15.86
N ASP A 575 -11.65 12.21 -16.91
CA ASP A 575 -10.83 12.35 -18.11
C ASP A 575 -11.63 13.12 -19.15
N PRO A 576 -11.22 14.34 -19.54
CA PRO A 576 -12.04 15.19 -20.41
C PRO A 576 -12.24 14.63 -21.83
N TYR A 577 -11.41 13.68 -22.29
CA TYR A 577 -11.50 13.10 -23.64
C TYR A 577 -12.25 11.76 -23.65
N GLY A 578 -12.13 10.97 -22.58
CA GLY A 578 -12.79 9.66 -22.49
C GLY A 578 -12.02 8.64 -21.66
N ASN A 579 -12.31 7.35 -21.84
CA ASN A 579 -11.71 6.30 -21.02
C ASN A 579 -10.38 5.80 -21.58
N ALA A 580 -9.27 6.27 -21.01
CA ALA A 580 -7.91 5.87 -21.37
C ALA A 580 -7.65 4.36 -21.25
N LEU A 581 -8.31 3.65 -20.31
CA LEU A 581 -8.17 2.19 -20.15
C LEU A 581 -8.71 1.40 -21.36
N THR A 582 -9.55 2.03 -22.18
CA THR A 582 -10.11 1.44 -23.40
C THR A 582 -9.35 1.84 -24.67
N GLY A 583 -8.19 2.49 -24.50
CA GLY A 583 -7.50 3.16 -25.61
C GLY A 583 -8.35 4.28 -26.22
N TYR A 584 -9.21 4.91 -25.42
CA TYR A 584 -10.17 5.94 -25.84
C TYR A 584 -11.19 5.52 -26.90
N SER A 585 -11.50 4.22 -26.99
CA SER A 585 -12.66 3.75 -27.76
C SER A 585 -13.99 4.16 -27.12
N GLN A 586 -14.01 4.46 -25.82
CA GLN A 586 -15.13 5.09 -25.11
C GLN A 586 -14.81 6.56 -24.78
N THR A 587 -15.70 7.47 -25.14
CA THR A 587 -15.55 8.92 -24.90
C THR A 587 -16.22 9.41 -23.61
N GLU A 588 -16.86 8.52 -22.85
CA GLU A 588 -17.40 8.84 -21.53
C GLU A 588 -16.26 8.86 -20.50
N GLY A 589 -15.97 10.05 -19.98
CA GLY A 589 -14.82 10.33 -19.13
C GLY A 589 -15.16 10.56 -17.65
N LYS A 590 -16.44 10.52 -17.27
CA LYS A 590 -16.90 10.90 -15.94
C LYS A 590 -16.65 9.82 -14.89
N SER A 591 -16.03 10.22 -13.78
CA SER A 591 -15.86 9.42 -12.54
C SER A 591 -15.28 8.03 -12.80
N LEU A 592 -14.34 7.92 -13.74
CA LEU A 592 -13.67 6.67 -14.07
C LEU A 592 -12.74 6.26 -12.93
N ARG A 593 -12.61 4.95 -12.69
CA ARG A 593 -11.62 4.42 -11.74
C ARG A 593 -10.38 3.98 -12.50
N TYR A 594 -9.28 4.70 -12.32
CA TYR A 594 -7.98 4.33 -12.85
C TYR A 594 -7.14 3.65 -11.75
N PRO A 595 -6.70 2.40 -11.94
CA PRO A 595 -5.90 1.69 -10.95
C PRO A 595 -4.65 2.48 -10.57
N TYR A 596 -4.23 2.39 -9.30
CA TYR A 596 -3.03 3.10 -8.82
C TYR A 596 -1.79 2.83 -9.66
N ILE A 597 -1.62 1.58 -10.10
CA ILE A 597 -0.49 1.20 -10.93
C ILE A 597 -0.56 1.84 -12.32
N TYR A 598 -1.74 1.85 -12.95
CA TYR A 598 -1.95 2.51 -14.23
C TYR A 598 -1.64 4.01 -14.14
N MET A 599 -2.12 4.66 -13.08
CA MET A 599 -1.83 6.08 -12.82
C MET A 599 -0.34 6.35 -12.62
N ARG A 600 0.37 5.48 -11.91
CA ARG A 600 1.83 5.56 -11.73
C ARG A 600 2.60 5.37 -13.03
N ASP A 601 2.19 4.40 -13.84
CA ASP A 601 2.86 4.09 -15.10
C ASP A 601 2.65 5.22 -16.13
N MET A 602 1.48 5.87 -16.12
CA MET A 602 1.18 6.98 -17.04
C MET A 602 1.68 8.34 -16.52
N CYS A 603 1.67 8.60 -15.21
CA CYS A 603 1.89 9.94 -14.65
C CYS A 603 3.18 10.08 -13.83
N GLY A 604 3.94 8.99 -13.62
CA GLY A 604 5.21 9.00 -12.91
C GLY A 604 5.18 8.42 -11.49
N VAL A 605 6.36 8.24 -10.90
CA VAL A 605 6.57 7.76 -9.52
C VAL A 605 6.69 8.94 -8.55
N ASP A 606 6.79 8.67 -7.24
CA ASP A 606 6.98 9.72 -6.25
C ASP A 606 8.21 10.58 -6.57
N GLY A 607 8.02 11.90 -6.60
CA GLY A 607 9.06 12.86 -6.97
C GLY A 607 9.17 13.13 -8.47
N ASP A 608 8.30 12.50 -9.28
CA ASP A 608 8.23 12.64 -10.75
C ASP A 608 6.78 12.77 -11.25
N VAL A 609 5.89 13.35 -10.43
CA VAL A 609 4.49 13.55 -10.82
C VAL A 609 4.25 14.99 -11.29
N TRP A 610 3.83 15.14 -12.54
CA TRP A 610 3.35 16.40 -13.14
C TRP A 610 1.94 16.72 -12.63
N ALA A 611 1.78 17.81 -11.88
CA ALA A 611 0.46 18.24 -11.42
C ALA A 611 0.35 19.74 -11.10
N HIS A 612 -0.84 20.27 -11.32
CA HIS A 612 -1.26 21.58 -10.80
C HIS A 612 -2.09 21.39 -9.53
N PHE A 613 -1.67 22.06 -8.45
CA PHE A 613 -2.48 22.22 -7.25
C PHE A 613 -3.10 23.61 -7.31
N ILE A 614 -4.42 23.68 -7.46
CA ILE A 614 -5.16 24.93 -7.63
C ILE A 614 -5.92 25.20 -6.33
N LEU A 615 -5.64 26.34 -5.69
CA LEU A 615 -6.13 26.64 -4.35
C LEU A 615 -7.23 27.72 -4.42
N PRO A 616 -8.42 27.51 -3.84
CA PRO A 616 -9.36 28.62 -3.64
C PRO A 616 -8.73 29.64 -2.66
N LYS A 617 -8.93 30.94 -2.93
CA LYS A 617 -8.48 32.01 -2.05
C LYS A 617 -9.41 32.22 -0.87
#